data_AF-A0A6G1DB42-F1
#
_entry.id   AF-A0A6G1DB42-F1
#
_cell.length_a   1.000
_cell.length_b   1.000
_cell.length_c   1.000
_cell.angle_alpha   90.00
_cell.angle_beta   90.00
_cell.angle_gamma   90.00
#
_symmetry.space_group_name_H-M   'P 1'
#
loop_
_entity.id
_entity.type
_entity.pdbx_description
1 polymer ?
#
loop_
_entity_poly.entity_id
_entity_poly.type
_entity_poly.pdbx_seq_one_letter_code
_entity_poly.pdbx_strand_id
1 'polypeptide(L)'
;MLRRPSGCKLRTPTLGAAWPGPVQLTLDTGSDLIWTQCLPCPACFDQPLPYFDTSRSSTFALPSCDSTECQLDPTVTLCVKQTCAYYTSYGYKSVTMGLLEVETFTFVAGTSVPGVAFGCGLNNSGVFNSNETGIAGFGRGPLSLPSQLEVGNFSHCFTNITGSKPSTVLLDLPADLYSNGQGAVQTTPLIQDDRNPTLYYLSLKGITVGSTRLPAPESAL
;
A
#
# COMPACT_ATOMS: atom_id res chain seq x y z
N MET A 1 29.49 -5.74 3.64
CA MET A 1 29.16 -6.88 2.77
C MET A 1 27.70 -7.26 3.02
N LEU A 2 26.75 -6.71 2.25
CA LEU A 2 25.37 -7.18 2.29
C LEU A 2 25.33 -8.55 1.60
N ARG A 3 25.45 -9.61 2.40
CA ARG A 3 25.13 -10.95 1.93
C ARG A 3 23.63 -10.96 1.63
N ARG A 4 23.24 -11.41 0.43
CA ARG A 4 21.83 -11.74 0.15
C ARG A 4 21.38 -12.76 1.19
N PRO A 5 20.40 -12.46 2.05
CA PRO A 5 19.79 -13.50 2.85
C PRO A 5 19.10 -14.46 1.89
N SER A 6 19.47 -15.73 1.98
CA SER A 6 18.78 -16.82 1.30
C SER A 6 17.32 -16.83 1.80
N GLY A 7 16.40 -16.47 0.91
CA GLY A 7 14.98 -16.83 0.93
C GLY A 7 14.28 -16.72 2.29
N CYS A 8 13.65 -15.56 2.52
CA CYS A 8 12.59 -15.43 3.50
C CYS A 8 11.45 -16.42 3.14
N LYS A 9 11.41 -17.57 3.81
CA LYS A 9 10.31 -18.54 3.69
C LYS A 9 9.25 -18.17 4.73
N LEU A 10 8.38 -17.24 4.37
CA LEU A 10 7.19 -16.95 5.16
C LEU A 10 6.03 -17.77 4.62
N ARG A 11 5.18 -18.28 5.52
CA ARG A 11 3.89 -18.84 5.13
C ARG A 11 3.08 -17.70 4.54
N THR A 12 2.55 -17.92 3.36
CA THR A 12 1.85 -16.94 2.53
C THR A 12 0.50 -16.56 3.13
N PRO A 13 0.28 -15.29 3.49
CA PRO A 13 -0.99 -14.64 3.22
C PRO A 13 -0.86 -13.94 1.88
N THR A 14 -1.49 -14.52 0.87
CA THR A 14 -1.83 -13.78 -0.34
C THR A 14 -2.91 -12.75 0.00
N LEU A 15 -2.98 -11.65 -0.75
CA LEU A 15 -4.16 -10.79 -0.78
C LEU A 15 -5.10 -11.35 -1.85
N GLY A 16 -6.38 -11.42 -1.55
CA GLY A 16 -7.34 -12.17 -2.35
C GLY A 16 -8.68 -12.04 -1.68
N ALA A 17 -9.45 -11.10 -2.21
CA ALA A 17 -10.76 -10.76 -1.72
C ALA A 17 -11.80 -11.72 -2.30
N ALA A 18 -12.68 -12.20 -1.42
CA ALA A 18 -13.99 -12.68 -1.81
C ALA A 18 -14.91 -11.45 -1.94
N TRP A 19 -15.53 -11.34 -3.13
CA TRP A 19 -16.65 -10.47 -3.57
C TRP A 19 -16.73 -9.03 -3.05
N PRO A 20 -16.87 -8.03 -3.95
CA PRO A 20 -17.35 -8.12 -5.34
C PRO A 20 -16.30 -8.48 -6.41
N GLY A 21 -15.05 -8.80 -6.02
CA GLY A 21 -14.04 -9.41 -6.90
C GLY A 21 -12.65 -9.40 -6.26
N PRO A 22 -11.73 -10.29 -6.67
CA PRO A 22 -10.36 -10.26 -6.16
C PRO A 22 -9.65 -9.00 -6.68
N VAL A 23 -8.88 -8.36 -5.81
CA VAL A 23 -7.98 -7.24 -6.15
C VAL A 23 -6.53 -7.67 -5.91
N GLN A 24 -5.61 -7.12 -6.70
CA GLN A 24 -4.17 -7.37 -6.56
C GLN A 24 -3.45 -6.03 -6.50
N LEU A 25 -3.11 -5.62 -5.28
CA LEU A 25 -2.57 -4.29 -5.01
C LEU A 25 -1.05 -4.32 -4.87
N THR A 26 -0.40 -3.29 -5.41
CA THR A 26 1.02 -3.02 -5.14
C THR A 26 1.18 -2.39 -3.76
N LEU A 27 2.04 -2.97 -2.92
CA LEU A 27 2.38 -2.37 -1.62
C LEU A 27 3.26 -1.15 -1.83
N ASP A 28 2.83 -0.01 -1.31
CA ASP A 28 3.54 1.26 -1.44
C ASP A 28 3.76 1.92 -0.07
N THR A 29 4.97 1.85 0.46
CA THR A 29 5.35 2.54 1.70
C THR A 29 5.54 4.05 1.51
N GLY A 30 5.42 4.55 0.28
CA GLY A 30 5.57 5.95 -0.10
C GLY A 30 4.27 6.74 -0.16
N SER A 31 3.12 6.11 0.09
CA SER A 31 1.81 6.77 0.10
C SER A 31 0.86 6.14 1.11
N ASP A 32 -0.20 6.87 1.44
CA ASP A 32 -1.21 6.44 2.42
C ASP A 32 -2.48 5.89 1.74
N LEU A 33 -2.89 6.39 0.58
CA LEU A 33 -4.15 5.96 -0.03
C LEU A 33 -4.11 4.50 -0.51
N ILE A 34 -5.08 3.69 -0.09
CA ILE A 34 -5.44 2.42 -0.73
C ILE A 34 -6.41 2.73 -1.87
N TRP A 35 -6.19 2.19 -3.08
CA TRP A 35 -7.15 2.33 -4.17
C TRP A 35 -7.07 1.17 -5.17
N THR A 36 -8.16 0.94 -5.90
CA THR A 36 -8.25 -0.03 -7.01
C THR A 36 -9.10 0.53 -8.15
N GLN A 37 -8.93 0.02 -9.37
CA GLN A 37 -9.75 0.41 -10.52
C GLN A 37 -11.18 -0.15 -10.40
N CYS A 38 -12.17 0.73 -10.59
CA CYS A 38 -13.59 0.43 -10.39
C CYS A 38 -14.43 0.60 -11.65
N LEU A 39 -15.62 0.00 -11.66
CA LEU A 39 -16.65 0.30 -12.65
C LEU A 39 -17.49 1.53 -12.27
N PRO A 40 -17.84 2.41 -13.24
CA PRO A 40 -17.27 2.48 -14.58
C PRO A 40 -15.83 3.02 -14.55
N CYS A 41 -14.97 2.56 -15.46
CA CYS A 41 -13.58 3.00 -15.57
C CYS A 41 -13.35 3.74 -16.90
N PRO A 42 -13.77 5.03 -17.04
CA PRO A 42 -13.63 5.77 -18.29
C PRO A 42 -12.23 5.84 -18.89
N ALA A 43 -11.19 5.90 -18.05
CA ALA A 43 -9.81 6.06 -18.48
C ALA A 43 -8.88 5.31 -17.52
N CYS A 44 -8.56 4.06 -17.85
CA CYS A 44 -7.92 3.12 -16.92
C CYS A 44 -6.85 2.31 -17.64
N PHE A 45 -5.87 1.82 -16.88
CA PHE A 45 -4.84 0.95 -17.43
C PHE A 45 -5.36 -0.49 -17.50
N ASP A 46 -4.81 -1.29 -18.42
CA ASP A 46 -5.16 -2.70 -18.53
C ASP A 46 -4.69 -3.46 -17.29
N GLN A 47 -5.57 -4.29 -16.72
CA GLN A 47 -5.30 -5.09 -15.53
C GLN A 47 -5.73 -6.55 -15.73
N PRO A 48 -5.18 -7.52 -14.98
CA PRO A 48 -5.41 -8.93 -15.24
C PRO A 48 -6.69 -9.46 -14.58
N LEU A 49 -7.20 -8.74 -13.58
CA LEU A 49 -8.42 -9.06 -12.84
C LEU A 49 -9.55 -8.12 -13.26
N PRO A 50 -10.82 -8.51 -13.12
CA PRO A 50 -11.95 -7.61 -13.38
C PRO A 50 -11.88 -6.33 -12.54
N TYR A 51 -12.40 -5.23 -13.08
CA TYR A 51 -12.62 -4.01 -12.31
C TYR A 51 -13.56 -4.27 -11.12
N PHE A 52 -13.32 -3.56 -10.02
CA PHE A 52 -14.15 -3.68 -8.82
C PHE A 52 -15.53 -3.06 -9.09
N ASP A 53 -16.60 -3.82 -8.84
CA ASP A 53 -17.98 -3.38 -9.06
C ASP A 53 -18.68 -3.19 -7.71
N THR A 54 -18.69 -1.95 -7.25
CA THR A 54 -19.23 -1.55 -5.94
C THR A 54 -20.74 -1.77 -5.86
N SER A 55 -21.44 -1.69 -7.00
CA SER A 55 -22.90 -1.88 -7.08
C SER A 55 -23.34 -3.30 -6.69
N ARG A 56 -22.40 -4.24 -6.68
CA ARG A 56 -22.62 -5.64 -6.32
C ARG A 56 -22.30 -5.93 -4.85
N SER A 57 -21.75 -4.97 -4.13
CA SER A 57 -21.43 -5.13 -2.71
C SER A 57 -22.61 -4.71 -1.83
N SER A 58 -22.90 -5.52 -0.82
CA SER A 58 -23.88 -5.20 0.23
C SER A 58 -23.27 -4.44 1.42
N THR A 59 -21.94 -4.38 1.50
CA THR A 59 -21.19 -3.72 2.58
C THR A 59 -20.55 -2.41 2.15
N PHE A 60 -20.71 -2.05 0.87
CA PHE A 60 -20.33 -0.77 0.31
C PHE A 60 -21.06 0.39 0.99
N ALA A 61 -20.32 1.45 1.28
CA ALA A 61 -20.86 2.74 1.66
C ALA A 61 -20.14 3.87 0.91
N LEU A 62 -20.90 4.92 0.59
CA LEU A 62 -20.41 6.14 -0.03
C LEU A 62 -20.39 7.28 1.00
N PRO A 63 -19.21 7.64 1.54
CA PRO A 63 -19.09 8.69 2.54
C PRO A 63 -19.51 10.07 2.01
N SER A 64 -20.23 10.82 2.86
CA SER A 64 -20.49 12.23 2.62
C SER A 64 -19.23 13.06 2.87
N CYS A 65 -19.24 14.33 2.45
CA CYS A 65 -18.10 15.22 2.65
C CYS A 65 -17.73 15.46 4.12
N ASP A 66 -18.72 15.40 5.03
CA ASP A 66 -18.52 15.65 6.46
C ASP A 66 -18.21 14.36 7.25
N SER A 67 -18.12 13.23 6.55
CA SER A 67 -17.76 11.95 7.16
C SER A 67 -16.34 11.96 7.71
N THR A 68 -16.10 11.13 8.74
CA THR A 68 -14.76 10.96 9.31
C THR A 68 -13.78 10.44 8.27
N GLU A 69 -14.21 9.52 7.42
CA GLU A 69 -13.42 8.91 6.35
C GLU A 69 -12.94 9.97 5.34
N CYS A 70 -13.82 10.89 4.94
CA CYS A 70 -13.45 11.96 4.02
C CYS A 70 -12.48 12.98 4.63
N GLN A 71 -12.49 13.10 5.96
CA GLN A 71 -11.64 14.03 6.71
C GLN A 71 -10.28 13.41 7.12
N LEU A 72 -10.06 12.11 6.87
CA LEU A 72 -8.82 11.44 7.26
C LEU A 72 -7.59 12.09 6.63
N ASP A 73 -7.65 12.45 5.35
CA ASP A 73 -6.54 13.11 4.66
C ASP A 73 -7.04 14.17 3.65
N PRO A 74 -7.20 15.42 4.10
CA PRO A 74 -7.61 16.55 3.25
C PRO A 74 -6.61 16.90 2.14
N THR A 75 -5.42 16.28 2.10
CA THR A 75 -4.44 16.52 1.03
C THR A 75 -4.76 15.72 -0.23
N VAL A 76 -5.50 14.61 -0.09
CA VAL A 76 -5.92 13.75 -1.21
C VAL A 76 -7.43 13.72 -1.40
N THR A 77 -8.23 14.03 -0.38
CA THR A 77 -9.69 14.05 -0.47
C THR A 77 -10.23 15.43 -0.85
N LEU A 78 -11.39 15.44 -1.50
CA LEU A 78 -12.12 16.65 -1.84
C LEU A 78 -13.62 16.40 -1.89
N CYS A 79 -14.41 17.40 -1.50
CA CYS A 79 -15.87 17.33 -1.57
C CYS A 79 -16.37 17.69 -2.97
N VAL A 80 -17.10 16.77 -3.61
CA VAL A 80 -17.74 17.01 -4.91
C VAL A 80 -19.22 16.64 -4.81
N LYS A 81 -20.10 17.63 -4.92
CA LYS A 81 -21.57 17.44 -4.90
C LYS A 81 -22.03 16.56 -3.71
N GLN A 82 -21.59 16.88 -2.50
CA GLN A 82 -21.88 16.16 -1.25
C GLN A 82 -21.27 14.76 -1.12
N THR A 83 -20.46 14.32 -2.08
CA THR A 83 -19.75 13.04 -2.05
C THR A 83 -18.26 13.26 -1.84
N CYS A 84 -17.61 12.37 -1.10
CA CYS A 84 -16.16 12.39 -0.98
C CYS A 84 -15.50 11.83 -2.25
N ALA A 85 -14.75 12.68 -2.95
CA ALA A 85 -13.86 12.26 -4.04
C ALA A 85 -12.41 12.26 -3.55
N TYR A 86 -11.53 11.64 -4.32
CA TYR A 86 -10.10 11.73 -4.10
C TYR A 86 -9.34 12.01 -5.40
N TYR A 87 -8.14 12.57 -5.23
CA TYR A 87 -7.14 12.70 -6.27
C TYR A 87 -5.77 12.45 -5.64
N THR A 88 -4.97 11.59 -6.26
CA THR A 88 -3.55 11.47 -5.89
C THR A 88 -2.68 11.35 -7.13
N SER A 89 -1.45 11.83 -7.00
CA SER A 89 -0.41 11.73 -8.02
C SER A 89 0.81 11.03 -7.45
N TYR A 90 1.42 10.22 -8.30
CA TYR A 90 2.61 9.44 -8.02
C TYR A 90 3.78 9.92 -8.88
N GLY A 91 4.94 9.30 -8.65
CA GLY A 91 6.10 9.48 -9.52
C GLY A 91 5.77 9.26 -11.01
N TYR A 92 6.59 9.85 -11.88
CA TYR A 92 6.42 9.75 -13.33
C TYR A 92 5.06 10.28 -13.85
N LYS A 93 4.42 11.20 -13.10
CA LYS A 93 3.13 11.82 -13.44
C LYS A 93 1.97 10.82 -13.51
N SER A 94 2.09 9.67 -12.85
CA SER A 94 0.98 8.74 -12.74
C SER A 94 -0.06 9.31 -11.78
N VAL A 95 -1.34 9.11 -12.08
CA VAL A 95 -2.45 9.69 -11.31
C VAL A 95 -3.58 8.69 -11.18
N THR A 96 -4.34 8.85 -10.11
CA THR A 96 -5.63 8.18 -9.92
C THR A 96 -6.60 9.18 -9.31
N MET A 97 -7.84 9.13 -9.76
CA MET A 97 -8.94 9.90 -9.19
C MET A 97 -10.24 9.13 -9.27
N GLY A 98 -11.12 9.39 -8.32
CA GLY A 98 -12.38 8.69 -8.21
C GLY A 98 -13.13 9.09 -6.94
N LEU A 99 -13.91 8.16 -6.42
CA LEU A 99 -14.66 8.35 -5.19
C LEU A 99 -13.91 7.69 -4.04
N LEU A 100 -13.88 8.35 -2.88
CA LEU A 100 -13.48 7.68 -1.65
C LEU A 100 -14.71 6.92 -1.17
N GLU A 101 -14.54 5.63 -0.91
CA GLU A 101 -15.60 4.71 -0.56
C GLU A 101 -15.20 3.88 0.66
N VAL A 102 -16.17 3.21 1.27
CA VAL A 102 -15.96 2.34 2.44
C VAL A 102 -16.45 0.94 2.12
N GLU A 103 -15.66 -0.07 2.51
CA GLU A 103 -15.96 -1.47 2.22
C GLU A 103 -15.45 -2.41 3.32
N THR A 104 -15.95 -3.64 3.31
CA THR A 104 -15.37 -4.76 4.05
C THR A 104 -14.27 -5.45 3.25
N PHE A 105 -13.04 -5.36 3.74
CA PHE A 105 -11.90 -6.02 3.13
C PHE A 105 -11.77 -7.44 3.65
N THR A 106 -11.79 -8.42 2.76
CA THR A 106 -11.52 -9.83 3.10
C THR A 106 -10.15 -10.24 2.58
N PHE A 107 -9.30 -10.73 3.47
CA PHE A 107 -7.95 -11.20 3.19
C PHE A 107 -7.96 -12.71 2.87
N VAL A 108 -6.95 -13.25 2.17
CA VAL A 108 -6.95 -14.69 1.79
C VAL A 108 -6.98 -15.62 2.98
N ALA A 109 -6.46 -15.18 4.13
CA ALA A 109 -6.54 -15.92 5.38
C ALA A 109 -7.99 -16.09 5.91
N GLY A 110 -8.97 -15.44 5.27
CA GLY A 110 -10.39 -15.49 5.63
C GLY A 110 -10.81 -14.40 6.62
N THR A 111 -9.88 -13.58 7.12
CA THR A 111 -10.18 -12.44 7.98
C THR A 111 -10.87 -11.36 7.17
N SER A 112 -11.99 -10.84 7.68
CA SER A 112 -12.70 -9.70 7.11
C SER A 112 -12.66 -8.51 8.07
N VAL A 113 -12.36 -7.33 7.54
CA VAL A 113 -12.31 -6.08 8.29
C VAL A 113 -13.29 -5.09 7.65
N PRO A 114 -14.40 -4.74 8.33
CA PRO A 114 -15.35 -3.76 7.83
C PRO A 114 -14.83 -2.34 8.00
N GLY A 115 -15.44 -1.38 7.29
CA GLY A 115 -15.19 0.04 7.52
C GLY A 115 -13.86 0.54 6.96
N VAL A 116 -13.27 -0.16 6.00
CA VAL A 116 -12.02 0.27 5.36
C VAL A 116 -12.32 1.28 4.26
N ALA A 117 -11.82 2.50 4.42
CA ALA A 117 -11.86 3.55 3.43
C ALA A 117 -10.81 3.31 2.32
N PHE A 118 -11.24 3.39 1.07
CA PHE A 118 -10.36 3.21 -0.09
C PHE A 118 -10.83 4.06 -1.27
N GLY A 119 -9.91 4.33 -2.20
CA GLY A 119 -10.20 4.98 -3.46
C GLY A 119 -10.76 4.01 -4.50
N CYS A 120 -11.98 4.25 -4.94
CA CYS A 120 -12.57 3.60 -6.09
C CYS A 120 -12.23 4.40 -7.36
N GLY A 121 -11.14 3.99 -8.02
CA GLY A 121 -10.50 4.77 -9.09
C GLY A 121 -11.22 4.64 -10.42
N LEU A 122 -11.72 5.76 -10.93
CA LEU A 122 -12.48 5.86 -12.19
C LEU A 122 -11.60 6.36 -13.34
N ASN A 123 -10.54 7.11 -13.02
CA ASN A 123 -9.54 7.56 -13.99
C ASN A 123 -8.14 7.33 -13.43
N ASN A 124 -7.43 6.38 -14.00
CA ASN A 124 -6.13 5.89 -13.55
C ASN A 124 -5.20 5.83 -14.76
N SER A 125 -4.21 6.72 -14.80
CA SER A 125 -3.30 6.83 -15.94
C SER A 125 -1.86 7.07 -15.50
N GLY A 126 -0.90 6.62 -16.31
CA GLY A 126 0.52 6.72 -15.99
C GLY A 126 1.24 5.39 -16.17
N VAL A 127 2.29 5.19 -15.39
CA VAL A 127 3.15 4.00 -15.45
C VAL A 127 2.68 3.00 -14.40
N PHE A 128 1.51 2.39 -14.66
CA PHE A 128 0.98 1.26 -13.92
C PHE A 128 1.28 -0.04 -14.67
N ASN A 129 1.52 -1.12 -13.93
CA ASN A 129 1.84 -2.42 -14.53
C ASN A 129 0.55 -3.22 -14.77
N SER A 130 0.51 -3.99 -15.86
CA SER A 130 -0.64 -4.84 -16.20
C SER A 130 -0.87 -6.04 -15.25
N ASN A 131 -0.14 -6.12 -14.14
CA ASN A 131 -0.25 -7.18 -13.14
C ASN A 131 -0.84 -6.69 -11.81
N GLU A 132 -1.21 -5.42 -11.72
CA GLU A 132 -1.86 -4.83 -10.54
C GLU A 132 -3.27 -4.35 -10.88
N THR A 133 -4.09 -4.12 -9.86
CA THR A 133 -5.40 -3.47 -9.99
C THR A 133 -5.43 -2.10 -9.31
N GLY A 134 -4.33 -1.73 -8.63
CA GLY A 134 -4.19 -0.50 -7.86
C GLY A 134 -3.08 -0.60 -6.84
N ILE A 135 -3.11 0.27 -5.83
CA ILE A 135 -2.06 0.41 -4.81
C ILE A 135 -2.66 0.28 -3.42
N ALA A 136 -1.95 -0.41 -2.53
CA ALA A 136 -2.19 -0.37 -1.10
C ALA A 136 -1.17 0.57 -0.48
N GLY A 137 -1.63 1.73 0.01
CA GLY A 137 -0.81 2.64 0.78
C GLY A 137 -0.40 2.02 2.12
N PHE A 138 0.90 1.97 2.37
CA PHE A 138 1.54 1.43 3.56
C PHE A 138 2.36 2.49 4.30
N GLY A 139 2.14 3.78 3.98
CA GLY A 139 2.62 4.90 4.78
C GLY A 139 2.09 4.88 6.22
N ARG A 140 2.36 5.96 6.96
CA ARG A 140 1.98 6.11 8.38
C ARG A 140 0.83 7.10 8.57
N GLY A 141 0.20 7.53 7.48
CA GLY A 141 -0.98 8.36 7.50
C GLY A 141 -2.25 7.56 7.77
N PRO A 142 -3.36 8.25 8.06
CA PRO A 142 -4.61 7.62 8.51
C PRO A 142 -5.34 6.83 7.41
N LEU A 143 -5.16 7.16 6.13
CA LEU A 143 -5.73 6.38 5.01
C LEU A 143 -4.92 5.11 4.67
N SER A 144 -3.75 4.90 5.29
CA SER A 144 -2.93 3.71 5.02
C SER A 144 -3.57 2.42 5.53
N LEU A 145 -3.30 1.32 4.83
CA LEU A 145 -3.78 0.00 5.24
C LEU A 145 -3.33 -0.36 6.65
N PRO A 146 -2.06 -0.17 7.07
CA PRO A 146 -1.67 -0.43 8.44
C PRO A 146 -2.48 0.36 9.48
N SER A 147 -2.71 1.66 9.24
CA SER A 147 -3.47 2.52 10.15
C SER A 147 -4.94 2.10 10.26
N GLN A 148 -5.60 1.83 9.14
CA GLN A 148 -7.02 1.44 9.12
C GLN A 148 -7.27 0.03 9.68
N LEU A 149 -6.26 -0.84 9.65
CA LEU A 149 -6.30 -2.15 10.28
C LEU A 149 -5.85 -2.14 11.74
N GLU A 150 -5.46 -0.97 12.27
CA GLU A 150 -4.93 -0.77 13.62
C GLU A 150 -3.70 -1.64 13.94
N VAL A 151 -2.87 -1.92 12.95
CA VAL A 151 -1.67 -2.74 13.12
C VAL A 151 -0.42 -1.88 13.35
N GLY A 152 0.34 -2.19 14.41
CA GLY A 152 1.51 -1.41 14.80
C GLY A 152 2.78 -1.71 14.01
N ASN A 153 2.80 -2.82 13.27
CA ASN A 153 3.92 -3.24 12.43
C ASN A 153 3.46 -4.10 11.25
N PHE A 154 4.30 -4.16 10.24
CA PHE A 154 4.18 -5.11 9.14
C PHE A 154 5.57 -5.54 8.68
N SER A 155 5.62 -6.66 7.98
CA SER A 155 6.81 -7.12 7.28
C SER A 155 6.45 -7.58 5.88
N HIS A 156 7.41 -7.50 4.97
CA HIS A 156 7.24 -7.98 3.60
C HIS A 156 8.48 -8.73 3.15
N CYS A 157 8.27 -9.76 2.33
CA CYS A 157 9.35 -10.46 1.65
C CYS A 157 9.09 -10.45 0.15
N PHE A 158 9.79 -9.55 -0.54
CA PHE A 158 9.68 -9.36 -1.97
C PHE A 158 10.24 -10.56 -2.73
N THR A 159 9.46 -11.03 -3.70
CA THR A 159 9.89 -11.99 -4.70
C THR A 159 10.66 -11.28 -5.82
N ASN A 160 11.17 -12.03 -6.79
CA ASN A 160 11.84 -11.43 -7.94
C ASN A 160 10.85 -10.53 -8.71
N ILE A 161 11.28 -9.31 -9.03
CA ILE A 161 10.49 -8.31 -9.77
C ILE A 161 9.99 -8.81 -11.14
N THR A 162 10.70 -9.76 -11.75
CA THR A 162 10.31 -10.41 -13.01
C THR A 162 9.64 -11.77 -12.83
N GLY A 163 9.44 -12.21 -11.60
CA GLY A 163 8.82 -13.49 -11.28
C GLY A 163 7.29 -13.40 -11.23
N SER A 164 6.63 -14.55 -11.35
CA SER A 164 5.17 -14.67 -11.23
C SER A 164 4.67 -14.96 -9.81
N LYS A 165 5.58 -15.17 -8.86
CA LYS A 165 5.21 -15.48 -7.47
C LYS A 165 4.84 -14.20 -6.74
N PRO A 166 3.67 -14.12 -6.08
CA PRO A 166 3.31 -12.96 -5.29
C PRO A 166 4.27 -12.77 -4.11
N SER A 167 4.51 -11.51 -3.75
CA SER A 167 5.22 -11.17 -2.53
C SER A 167 4.31 -11.40 -1.32
N THR A 168 4.90 -11.75 -0.18
CA THR A 168 4.15 -11.97 1.06
C THR A 168 4.25 -10.74 1.95
N VAL A 169 3.13 -10.34 2.54
CA VAL A 169 3.04 -9.24 3.52
C VAL A 169 2.40 -9.80 4.78
N LEU A 170 3.05 -9.61 5.92
CA LEU A 170 2.53 -9.98 7.23
C LEU A 170 2.18 -8.72 8.01
N LEU A 171 1.02 -8.71 8.64
CA LEU A 171 0.52 -7.62 9.46
C LEU A 171 0.50 -8.06 10.93
N ASP A 172 0.90 -7.17 11.83
CA ASP A 172 0.90 -7.35 13.29
C ASP A 172 1.60 -8.62 13.79
N LEU A 173 2.56 -9.11 13.01
CA LEU A 173 3.35 -10.28 13.33
C LEU A 173 4.81 -9.85 13.48
N PRO A 174 5.29 -9.66 14.72
CA PRO A 174 6.72 -9.59 14.98
C PRO A 174 7.39 -10.94 14.62
N ALA A 175 6.67 -12.06 14.73
CA ALA A 175 7.28 -13.31 15.15
C ALA A 175 7.84 -14.24 14.05
N ASP A 176 7.29 -14.25 12.84
CA ASP A 176 7.68 -15.26 11.83
C ASP A 176 8.92 -14.91 11.00
N LEU A 177 9.39 -13.65 11.10
CA LEU A 177 10.69 -13.25 10.57
C LEU A 177 11.85 -13.82 11.41
N TYR A 178 11.70 -13.88 12.74
CA TYR A 178 12.74 -14.38 13.65
C TYR A 178 12.90 -15.90 13.57
N SER A 179 11.85 -16.63 13.19
CA SER A 179 11.84 -18.10 13.14
C SER A 179 12.41 -18.67 11.84
N ASN A 180 12.29 -17.95 10.71
CA ASN A 180 12.67 -18.44 9.37
C ASN A 180 13.87 -17.72 8.73
N GLY A 181 14.40 -16.66 9.35
CA GLY A 181 15.57 -15.94 8.86
C GLY A 181 16.89 -16.66 9.17
N GLN A 182 17.78 -16.79 8.18
CA GLN A 182 19.17 -17.20 8.44
C GLN A 182 19.98 -16.02 8.98
N GLY A 183 19.95 -15.80 10.30
CA GLY A 183 20.80 -14.83 11.00
C GLY A 183 20.05 -13.91 11.97
N ALA A 184 20.79 -13.12 12.74
CA ALA A 184 20.22 -12.15 13.67
C ALA A 184 19.60 -10.97 12.90
N VAL A 185 18.33 -10.66 13.20
CA VAL A 185 17.65 -9.47 12.69
C VAL A 185 18.40 -8.21 13.13
N GLN A 186 18.66 -7.33 12.17
CA GLN A 186 19.28 -6.04 12.41
C GLN A 186 18.21 -4.96 12.40
N THR A 187 18.31 -4.01 13.32
CA THR A 187 17.32 -2.94 13.49
C THR A 187 17.99 -1.58 13.43
N THR A 188 17.28 -0.60 12.87
CA THR A 188 17.66 0.82 12.94
C THR A 188 16.42 1.62 13.33
N PRO A 189 16.55 2.68 14.14
CA PRO A 189 15.43 3.57 14.43
C PRO A 189 14.89 4.20 13.14
N LEU A 190 13.57 4.30 13.05
CA LEU A 190 12.89 5.16 12.09
C LEU A 190 13.01 6.61 12.57
N ILE A 191 13.28 7.53 11.65
CA ILE A 191 13.29 8.97 11.91
C ILE A 191 11.96 9.56 11.45
N GLN A 192 11.47 10.57 12.17
CA GLN A 192 10.35 11.39 11.75
C GLN A 192 10.87 12.65 11.06
N ASP A 193 10.30 12.97 9.90
CA ASP A 193 10.48 14.26 9.23
C ASP A 193 9.13 15.00 9.31
N ASP A 194 9.13 16.17 9.92
CA ASP A 194 7.90 16.93 10.16
C ASP A 194 7.23 17.43 8.87
N ARG A 195 7.96 17.47 7.75
CA ARG A 195 7.40 17.87 6.45
C ARG A 195 6.64 16.72 5.79
N ASN A 196 7.04 15.47 6.06
CA ASN A 196 6.41 14.28 5.53
C ASN A 196 6.32 13.19 6.61
N PRO A 197 5.48 13.39 7.65
CA PRO A 197 5.45 12.52 8.83
C PRO A 197 4.97 11.10 8.53
N THR A 198 4.37 10.89 7.36
CA THR A 198 3.80 9.61 6.93
C THR A 198 4.86 8.66 6.34
N LEU A 199 6.01 9.18 5.91
CA LEU A 199 7.05 8.38 5.25
C LEU A 199 7.99 7.69 6.26
N TYR A 200 8.63 6.61 5.81
CA TYR A 200 9.62 5.87 6.59
C TYR A 200 11.04 6.36 6.28
N TYR A 201 11.57 7.22 7.16
CA TYR A 201 12.95 7.70 7.04
C TYR A 201 13.94 6.89 7.87
N LEU A 202 15.15 6.76 7.34
CA LEU A 202 16.27 6.06 7.98
C LEU A 202 17.49 6.97 8.02
N SER A 203 18.30 6.88 9.08
CA SER A 203 19.62 7.52 9.11
C SER A 203 20.65 6.67 8.41
N LEU A 204 21.20 7.17 7.31
CA LEU A 204 22.24 6.47 6.58
C LEU A 204 23.64 6.93 7.05
N LYS A 205 24.46 5.98 7.53
CA LYS A 205 25.83 6.24 8.01
C LYS A 205 26.91 6.16 6.94
N GLY A 206 26.56 5.70 5.75
CA GLY A 206 27.48 5.60 4.63
C GLY A 206 27.07 4.56 3.60
N ILE A 207 27.65 4.70 2.42
CA ILE A 207 27.40 3.83 1.27
C ILE A 207 28.72 3.17 0.89
N THR A 208 28.70 1.87 0.59
CA THR A 208 29.86 1.11 0.11
C THR A 208 29.53 0.45 -1.20
N VAL A 209 30.38 0.63 -2.21
CA VAL A 209 30.25 0.03 -3.53
C VAL A 209 31.41 -0.94 -3.74
N GLY A 210 31.10 -2.24 -3.85
CA GLY A 210 32.13 -3.28 -3.81
C GLY A 210 32.87 -3.28 -2.46
N SER A 211 34.18 -3.02 -2.50
CA SER A 211 35.03 -2.86 -1.30
C SER A 211 35.30 -1.40 -0.93
N THR A 212 34.80 -0.43 -1.70
CA THR A 212 35.12 0.99 -1.54
C THR A 212 34.00 1.74 -0.82
N ARG A 213 34.30 2.30 0.36
CA ARG A 213 33.38 3.21 1.07
C ARG A 213 33.41 4.57 0.38
N LEU A 214 32.23 5.08 -0.01
CA LEU A 214 32.12 6.38 -0.65
C LEU A 214 32.40 7.49 0.39
N PRO A 215 33.17 8.53 0.04
CA PRO A 215 33.44 9.66 0.91
C PRO A 215 32.23 10.61 0.89
N ALA A 216 31.19 10.28 1.65
CA ALA A 216 30.06 11.16 1.91
C ALA A 216 30.01 11.49 3.41
N PRO A 217 29.99 12.78 3.80
CA PRO A 217 29.80 13.15 5.20
C PRO A 217 28.39 12.76 5.64
N GLU A 218 28.22 12.37 6.90
CA GLU A 218 26.89 11.99 7.44
C GLU A 218 25.87 13.12 7.31
N SER A 219 26.29 14.38 7.30
CA SER A 219 25.41 15.54 7.10
C SER A 219 24.84 15.68 5.68
N ALA A 220 25.37 14.92 4.72
CA ALA A 220 24.92 14.90 3.33
C ALA A 220 24.13 13.61 2.99
N LEU A 221 23.88 12.76 3.99
CA LEU A 221 23.16 11.50 3.90
C LEU A 221 21.89 11.55 4.77
#